data_AF-A0A2N7IQE9-F1
#
_entry.id   AF-A0A2N7IQE9-F1
#
_cell.length_a   1.000
_cell.length_b   1.000
_cell.length_c   1.000
_cell.angle_alpha   90.00
_cell.angle_beta   90.00
_cell.angle_gamma   90.00
#
_symmetry.space_group_name_H-M   'P 1'
#
loop_
_entity.id
_entity.type
_entity.pdbx_description
1 polymer ?
#
loop_
_entity_poly.entity_id
_entity_poly.type
_entity_poly.pdbx_seq_one_letter_code
_entity_poly.pdbx_strand_id
1 'polypeptide(L)'
;MYPLVQDSRLGTLEFHKIYEEYDGPKLFSAVNALGIYYLVYWIDELEDGDTWLYVPMSYNRLEKLESASRSLRDAFIYPEENSIFRIFTSFDGEEETLTHLTAEELTEEELPPIDYRIECELAPEQEVVSSITNHEIHISKPSRRGIMKLDSISKILEGWSSLYDEFVRTINISDRLVPVDARPGSFIVRLESNHYEKVSPVIDDFFGVLTSSEDIHTTLLSMKIDVDVVKEFLSLVVDSSYDFKLTPLIDGSFPHQLSKSAAERILTELKTSELTYLSSLRVPQADDLKRVFDVVIAKSNFQEVNEFTLGITSRQVAYYLHAARTLGYLDRSNQPTSAGMQFGKLDENQRLKSAAMRFQSSDCGWTWISWASGKTLADIPNGSAFEFLQDCVPTLNVSTARRRSKTLNSWLKLFKPITE
;
A
#
# COMPACT_ATOMS: atom_id res chain seq x y z
N MET A 1 -36.40 -16.96 -12.63
CA MET A 1 -35.54 -15.93 -12.02
C MET A 1 -36.43 -14.73 -11.80
N TYR A 2 -36.88 -14.51 -10.56
CA TYR A 2 -37.68 -13.33 -10.24
C TYR A 2 -36.82 -12.08 -10.46
N PRO A 3 -37.25 -11.14 -11.32
CA PRO A 3 -36.55 -9.87 -11.42
C PRO A 3 -36.68 -9.14 -10.09
N LEU A 4 -35.59 -8.52 -9.61
CA LEU A 4 -35.71 -7.50 -8.58
C LEU A 4 -36.63 -6.41 -9.11
N VAL A 5 -37.52 -5.96 -8.23
CA VAL A 5 -38.38 -4.78 -8.40
C VAL A 5 -37.64 -3.63 -9.08
N GLN A 6 -38.29 -3.04 -10.09
CA GLN A 6 -37.75 -1.90 -10.84
C GLN A 6 -38.51 -0.60 -10.53
N ASP A 7 -38.82 -0.37 -9.25
CA ASP A 7 -39.45 0.87 -8.79
C ASP A 7 -38.42 1.97 -8.52
N SER A 8 -38.63 3.12 -9.16
CA SER A 8 -37.81 4.33 -9.00
C SER A 8 -37.63 4.80 -7.54
N ARG A 9 -38.55 4.45 -6.63
CA ARG A 9 -38.51 4.81 -5.20
C ARG A 9 -37.47 4.01 -4.42
N LEU A 10 -37.12 2.81 -4.87
CA LEU A 10 -36.06 2.00 -4.27
C LEU A 10 -34.72 2.17 -4.99
N GLY A 11 -34.76 2.71 -6.22
CA GLY A 11 -33.61 2.83 -7.11
C GLY A 11 -33.30 1.51 -7.81
N THR A 12 -32.20 1.46 -8.55
CA THR A 12 -31.75 0.21 -9.18
C THR A 12 -31.21 -0.72 -8.11
N LEU A 13 -31.91 -1.83 -7.88
CA LEU A 13 -31.54 -2.86 -6.90
C LEU A 13 -30.70 -3.97 -7.55
N GLU A 14 -29.71 -4.43 -6.80
CA GLU A 14 -28.89 -5.61 -7.12
C GLU A 14 -28.92 -6.58 -5.94
N PHE A 15 -28.87 -7.90 -6.21
CA PHE A 15 -28.79 -8.90 -5.15
C PHE A 15 -27.45 -8.73 -4.42
N HIS A 16 -27.51 -8.61 -3.09
CA HIS A 16 -26.33 -8.64 -2.24
C HIS A 16 -26.04 -10.08 -1.79
N LYS A 17 -27.05 -10.76 -1.22
CA LYS A 17 -26.92 -12.16 -0.79
C LYS A 17 -28.28 -12.84 -0.71
N ILE A 18 -28.35 -14.13 -1.09
CA ILE A 18 -29.55 -14.96 -0.96
C ILE A 18 -29.37 -15.87 0.25
N TYR A 19 -30.38 -15.92 1.12
CA TYR A 19 -30.36 -16.68 2.36
C TYR A 19 -31.21 -17.94 2.28
N GLU A 20 -32.38 -17.84 1.64
CA GLU A 20 -33.26 -18.97 1.38
C GLU A 20 -33.70 -18.98 -0.08
N GLU A 21 -33.47 -20.10 -0.74
CA GLU A 21 -33.86 -20.34 -2.12
C GLU A 21 -34.75 -21.59 -2.19
N TYR A 22 -36.02 -21.38 -2.53
CA TYR A 22 -36.99 -22.41 -2.77
C TYR A 22 -37.90 -21.98 -3.93
N ASP A 23 -37.71 -22.61 -5.09
CA ASP A 23 -38.31 -22.19 -6.37
C ASP A 23 -38.03 -20.72 -6.73
N GLY A 24 -36.85 -20.23 -6.33
CA GLY A 24 -36.42 -18.85 -6.40
C GLY A 24 -36.06 -18.27 -5.03
N PRO A 25 -35.51 -17.03 -4.98
CA PRO A 25 -35.08 -16.42 -3.74
C PRO A 25 -36.29 -15.97 -2.91
N LYS A 26 -36.48 -16.57 -1.72
CA LYS A 26 -37.61 -16.26 -0.81
C LYS A 26 -37.18 -15.40 0.39
N LEU A 27 -35.90 -15.45 0.75
CA LEU A 27 -35.28 -14.53 1.72
C LEU A 27 -33.90 -14.11 1.20
N PHE A 28 -33.68 -12.81 1.04
CA PHE A 28 -32.43 -12.28 0.51
C PHE A 28 -32.21 -10.82 0.94
N SER A 29 -31.00 -10.32 0.71
CA SER A 29 -30.67 -8.90 0.80
C SER A 29 -30.39 -8.33 -0.58
N ALA A 30 -30.80 -7.08 -0.78
CA ALA A 30 -30.52 -6.30 -1.97
C ALA A 30 -29.87 -4.96 -1.60
N VAL A 31 -29.13 -4.38 -2.51
CA VAL A 31 -28.51 -3.06 -2.35
C VAL A 31 -28.85 -2.18 -3.54
N ASN A 32 -29.17 -0.92 -3.28
CA ASN A 32 -29.37 0.04 -4.36
C ASN A 32 -28.08 0.78 -4.74
N ALA A 33 -28.11 1.51 -5.85
CA ALA A 33 -26.98 2.32 -6.32
C ALA A 33 -26.49 3.41 -5.33
N LEU A 34 -27.26 3.73 -4.29
CA LEU A 34 -26.88 4.66 -3.22
C LEU A 34 -26.24 3.96 -2.01
N GLY A 35 -26.13 2.63 -2.03
CA GLY A 35 -25.55 1.83 -0.95
C GLY A 35 -26.50 1.57 0.22
N ILE A 36 -27.82 1.79 0.04
CA ILE A 36 -28.83 1.42 1.02
C ILE A 36 -29.14 -0.06 0.85
N TYR A 37 -29.06 -0.81 1.94
CA TYR A 37 -29.39 -2.24 1.96
C TYR A 37 -30.86 -2.43 2.28
N TYR A 38 -31.45 -3.45 1.68
CA TYR A 38 -32.82 -3.89 1.92
C TYR A 38 -32.78 -5.35 2.30
N LEU A 39 -33.45 -5.71 3.40
CA LEU A 39 -33.80 -7.09 3.66
C LEU A 39 -35.15 -7.37 2.98
N VAL A 40 -35.21 -8.45 2.22
CA VAL A 40 -36.37 -8.84 1.43
C VAL A 40 -36.87 -10.20 1.89
N TYR A 41 -38.14 -10.24 2.26
CA TYR A 41 -38.82 -11.45 2.74
C TYR A 41 -40.10 -11.67 1.96
N TRP A 42 -40.22 -12.84 1.34
CA TRP A 42 -41.45 -13.29 0.70
C TRP A 42 -42.49 -13.63 1.78
N ILE A 43 -43.72 -13.13 1.62
CA ILE A 43 -44.78 -13.25 2.62
C ILE A 43 -46.02 -13.99 2.13
N ASP A 44 -46.30 -14.00 0.82
CA ASP A 44 -47.50 -14.65 0.28
C ASP A 44 -47.36 -14.97 -1.21
N GLU A 45 -48.15 -15.94 -1.68
CA GLU A 45 -48.33 -16.29 -3.09
C GLU A 45 -49.82 -16.19 -3.45
N LEU A 46 -50.12 -15.35 -4.44
CA LEU A 46 -51.45 -15.12 -4.99
C LEU A 46 -51.59 -15.84 -6.35
N GLU A 47 -52.81 -15.89 -6.89
CA GLU A 47 -53.07 -16.59 -8.17
C GLU A 47 -52.30 -15.98 -9.37
N ASP A 48 -51.96 -14.70 -9.29
CA ASP A 48 -51.38 -13.89 -10.36
C ASP A 48 -49.95 -13.39 -10.07
N GLY A 49 -49.41 -13.63 -8.88
CA GLY A 49 -48.08 -13.21 -8.50
C GLY A 49 -47.72 -13.51 -7.06
N ASP A 50 -46.56 -13.03 -6.63
CA ASP A 50 -46.06 -13.19 -5.26
C ASP A 50 -46.13 -11.84 -4.52
N THR A 51 -46.01 -11.84 -3.20
CA THR A 51 -45.90 -10.64 -2.36
C THR A 51 -44.67 -10.69 -1.45
N TRP A 52 -43.96 -9.57 -1.30
CA TRP A 52 -42.75 -9.44 -0.48
C TRP A 52 -42.80 -8.19 0.41
N LEU A 53 -42.05 -8.24 1.51
CA LEU A 53 -41.69 -7.11 2.34
C LEU A 53 -40.23 -6.74 2.13
N TYR A 54 -39.98 -5.45 1.94
CA TYR A 54 -38.67 -4.84 1.85
C TYR A 54 -38.51 -3.87 3.01
N VAL A 55 -37.45 -4.02 3.79
CA VAL A 55 -37.13 -3.07 4.87
C VAL A 55 -35.70 -2.51 4.66
N PRO A 56 -35.56 -1.18 4.49
CA PRO A 56 -34.26 -0.54 4.39
C PRO A 56 -33.52 -0.62 5.73
N MET A 57 -32.21 -0.86 5.67
CA MET A 57 -31.37 -0.89 6.85
C MET A 57 -29.90 -0.59 6.54
N SER A 58 -29.15 -0.25 7.59
CA SER A 58 -27.70 -0.17 7.57
C SER A 58 -27.06 -1.55 7.42
N TYR A 59 -25.87 -1.59 6.82
CA TYR A 59 -25.10 -2.83 6.69
C TYR A 59 -24.80 -3.50 8.04
N ASN A 60 -24.53 -2.72 9.09
CA ASN A 60 -24.28 -3.26 10.44
C ASN A 60 -25.52 -3.96 11.02
N ARG A 61 -26.74 -3.47 10.70
CA ARG A 61 -27.98 -4.11 11.11
C ARG A 61 -28.21 -5.42 10.36
N LEU A 62 -27.89 -5.45 9.06
CA LEU A 62 -27.94 -6.65 8.24
C LEU A 62 -26.99 -7.74 8.77
N GLU A 63 -25.73 -7.39 9.02
CA GLU A 63 -24.71 -8.31 9.56
C GLU A 63 -25.12 -8.93 10.91
N LYS A 64 -25.82 -8.17 11.76
CA LYS A 64 -26.38 -8.69 13.02
C LYS A 64 -27.51 -9.71 12.81
N LEU A 65 -28.30 -9.56 11.76
CA LEU A 65 -29.33 -10.54 11.39
C LEU A 65 -28.68 -11.80 10.80
N GLU A 66 -27.66 -11.64 9.97
CA GLU A 66 -26.92 -12.74 9.35
C GLU A 66 -26.11 -13.58 10.33
N SER A 67 -25.62 -12.99 11.41
CA SER A 67 -24.94 -13.70 12.51
C SER A 67 -25.90 -14.47 13.44
N ALA A 68 -27.17 -14.59 13.06
CA ALA A 68 -28.26 -15.20 13.84
C ALA A 68 -28.45 -14.59 15.25
N SER A 69 -27.87 -13.42 15.54
CA SER A 69 -27.94 -12.79 16.86
C SER A 69 -29.32 -12.21 17.19
N ARG A 70 -30.14 -11.96 16.16
CA ARG A 70 -31.49 -11.39 16.26
C ARG A 70 -32.50 -12.19 15.44
N SER A 71 -33.78 -12.11 15.83
CA SER A 71 -34.87 -12.67 15.04
C SER A 71 -35.04 -11.86 13.75
N LEU A 72 -35.39 -12.52 12.64
CA LEU A 72 -35.71 -11.84 11.38
C LEU A 72 -36.86 -10.85 11.58
N ARG A 73 -37.82 -11.23 12.44
CA ARG A 73 -38.99 -10.43 12.81
C ARG A 73 -38.62 -9.06 13.39
N ASP A 74 -37.49 -8.94 14.10
CA ASP A 74 -37.02 -7.67 14.67
C ASP A 74 -36.73 -6.61 13.61
N ALA A 75 -36.43 -7.01 12.36
CA ALA A 75 -36.18 -6.09 11.27
C ALA A 75 -37.44 -5.32 10.88
N PHE A 76 -38.60 -5.97 10.96
CA PHE A 76 -39.89 -5.42 10.53
C PHE A 76 -40.67 -4.76 11.67
N ILE A 77 -40.47 -5.20 12.93
CA ILE A 77 -41.09 -4.55 14.09
C ILE A 77 -40.32 -3.30 14.53
N TYR A 78 -38.99 -3.31 14.38
CA TYR A 78 -38.12 -2.19 14.76
C TYR A 78 -37.26 -1.69 13.59
N PRO A 79 -37.86 -1.25 12.47
CA PRO A 79 -37.16 -0.66 11.34
C PRO A 79 -36.41 0.62 11.74
N GLU A 80 -35.21 0.83 11.19
CA GLU A 80 -34.35 1.98 11.54
C GLU A 80 -35.00 3.34 11.20
N GLU A 81 -35.73 3.41 10.08
CA GLU A 81 -36.39 4.64 9.61
C GLU A 81 -37.93 4.56 9.64
N ASN A 82 -38.50 3.56 10.32
CA ASN A 82 -39.95 3.29 10.32
C ASN A 82 -40.60 3.26 8.92
N SER A 83 -39.87 2.72 7.96
CA SER A 83 -40.27 2.60 6.56
C SER A 83 -40.15 1.13 6.14
N ILE A 84 -41.22 0.58 5.59
CA ILE A 84 -41.32 -0.79 5.07
C ILE A 84 -42.06 -0.69 3.74
N PHE A 85 -41.68 -1.49 2.76
CA PHE A 85 -42.36 -1.53 1.47
C PHE A 85 -42.94 -2.91 1.25
N ARG A 86 -44.26 -2.98 1.08
CA ARG A 86 -44.93 -4.19 0.59
C ARG A 86 -45.05 -4.11 -0.92
N ILE A 87 -44.54 -5.13 -1.59
CA ILE A 87 -44.47 -5.17 -3.04
C ILE A 87 -45.19 -6.42 -3.54
N PHE A 88 -46.00 -6.26 -4.58
CA PHE A 88 -46.56 -7.34 -5.37
C PHE A 88 -45.96 -7.29 -6.77
N THR A 89 -45.63 -8.44 -7.36
CA THR A 89 -45.07 -8.60 -8.69
C THR A 89 -45.77 -9.78 -9.33
N SER A 90 -46.37 -9.53 -10.50
CA SER A 90 -47.10 -10.53 -11.25
C SER A 90 -46.16 -11.56 -11.87
N PHE A 91 -46.65 -12.78 -12.11
CA PHE A 91 -45.85 -13.85 -12.72
C PHE A 91 -45.41 -13.54 -14.16
N ASP A 92 -46.17 -12.70 -14.88
CA ASP A 92 -45.82 -12.22 -16.22
C ASP A 92 -44.81 -11.06 -16.20
N GLY A 93 -44.54 -10.48 -15.01
CA GLY A 93 -43.63 -9.37 -14.80
C GLY A 93 -44.12 -8.03 -15.36
N GLU A 94 -45.39 -7.93 -15.75
CA GLU A 94 -45.97 -6.72 -16.33
C GLU A 94 -46.59 -5.77 -15.28
N GLU A 95 -47.01 -6.29 -14.14
CA GLU A 95 -47.62 -5.52 -13.05
C GLU A 95 -46.81 -5.58 -11.76
N GLU A 96 -46.49 -4.40 -11.23
CA GLU A 96 -45.82 -4.22 -9.95
C GLU A 96 -46.58 -3.18 -9.12
N THR A 97 -46.92 -3.53 -7.87
CA THR A 97 -47.56 -2.61 -6.93
C THR A 97 -46.73 -2.48 -5.67
N LEU A 98 -46.19 -1.29 -5.40
CA LEU A 98 -45.46 -0.98 -4.17
C LEU A 98 -46.28 -0.06 -3.26
N THR A 99 -46.50 -0.52 -2.05
CA THR A 99 -47.17 0.17 -0.95
C THR A 99 -46.17 0.46 0.17
N HIS A 100 -46.07 1.73 0.59
CA HIS A 100 -45.27 2.09 1.76
C HIS A 100 -46.10 1.86 3.03
N LEU A 101 -45.48 1.19 4.01
CA LEU A 101 -46.05 0.84 5.30
C LEU A 101 -45.11 1.26 6.43
N THR A 102 -45.66 1.37 7.62
CA THR A 102 -44.97 1.48 8.90
C THR A 102 -45.07 0.15 9.66
N ALA A 103 -44.25 -0.03 10.71
CA ALA A 103 -44.27 -1.26 11.50
C ALA A 103 -45.64 -1.56 12.16
N GLU A 104 -46.42 -0.53 12.46
CA GLU A 104 -47.75 -0.64 13.09
C GLU A 104 -48.85 -1.11 12.12
N GLU A 105 -48.60 -0.99 10.81
CA GLU A 105 -49.55 -1.39 9.75
C GLU A 105 -49.38 -2.85 9.31
N LEU A 106 -48.33 -3.53 9.78
CA LEU A 106 -48.10 -4.95 9.52
C LEU A 106 -49.00 -5.83 10.39
N THR A 107 -49.60 -6.84 9.77
CA THR A 107 -50.36 -7.87 10.48
C THR A 107 -49.44 -8.96 11.03
N GLU A 108 -49.92 -9.69 12.03
CA GLU A 108 -49.18 -10.83 12.61
C GLU A 108 -48.89 -11.94 11.60
N GLU A 109 -49.72 -12.09 10.57
CA GLU A 109 -49.59 -13.11 9.52
C GLU A 109 -48.52 -12.72 8.47
N GLU A 110 -48.31 -11.42 8.23
CA GLU A 110 -47.26 -10.91 7.34
C GLU A 110 -45.87 -10.93 7.98
N LEU A 111 -45.80 -11.02 9.31
CA LEU A 111 -44.53 -11.00 10.03
C LEU A 111 -43.84 -12.37 9.97
N PRO A 112 -42.51 -12.41 9.83
CA PRO A 112 -41.77 -13.65 9.98
C PRO A 112 -42.06 -14.34 11.33
N PRO A 113 -41.97 -15.68 11.42
CA PRO A 113 -42.15 -16.38 12.68
C PRO A 113 -41.20 -15.86 13.77
N ILE A 114 -41.65 -15.85 15.02
CA ILE A 114 -40.91 -15.24 16.15
C ILE A 114 -39.48 -15.78 16.28
N ASP A 115 -39.31 -17.08 16.07
CA ASP A 115 -38.03 -17.78 16.22
C ASP A 115 -37.24 -17.92 14.92
N TYR A 116 -37.75 -17.38 13.80
CA TYR A 116 -37.10 -17.52 12.51
C TYR A 116 -35.88 -16.59 12.40
N ARG A 117 -34.74 -17.19 12.02
CA ARG A 117 -33.43 -16.55 11.93
C ARG A 117 -32.78 -16.91 10.60
N ILE A 118 -31.89 -16.06 10.14
CA ILE A 118 -31.10 -16.33 8.93
C ILE A 118 -30.10 -17.45 9.27
N GLU A 119 -30.32 -18.64 8.71
CA GLU A 119 -29.38 -19.76 8.77
C GLU A 119 -28.37 -19.63 7.63
N CYS A 120 -27.29 -18.90 7.84
CA CYS A 120 -26.14 -19.01 6.93
C CYS A 120 -25.40 -20.31 7.25
N GLU A 121 -25.19 -21.19 6.26
CA GLU A 121 -24.17 -22.23 6.37
C GLU A 121 -22.86 -21.54 6.76
N LEU A 122 -22.43 -21.77 8.00
CA LEU A 122 -21.16 -21.29 8.50
C LEU A 122 -20.10 -21.87 7.56
N ALA A 123 -19.52 -21.02 6.71
CA ALA A 123 -18.19 -21.30 6.18
C ALA A 123 -17.34 -21.73 7.39
N PRO A 124 -16.57 -22.83 7.27
CA PRO A 124 -15.89 -23.45 8.41
C PRO A 124 -15.19 -22.36 9.18
N GLU A 125 -15.48 -22.24 10.49
CA GLU A 125 -14.98 -21.23 11.43
C GLU A 125 -13.63 -20.65 10.96
N GLN A 126 -13.69 -19.66 10.07
CA GLN A 126 -12.78 -18.56 10.18
C GLN A 126 -13.32 -17.88 11.41
N GLU A 127 -12.51 -17.91 12.47
CA GLU A 127 -12.66 -16.99 13.58
C GLU A 127 -13.26 -15.71 13.01
N VAL A 128 -14.44 -15.31 13.50
CA VAL A 128 -14.89 -13.94 13.34
C VAL A 128 -13.89 -13.13 14.15
N VAL A 129 -12.69 -12.93 13.57
CA VAL A 129 -11.88 -11.79 13.85
C VAL A 129 -12.79 -10.69 13.36
N SER A 130 -13.53 -10.07 14.28
CA SER A 130 -14.08 -8.75 13.99
C SER A 130 -12.92 -8.01 13.36
N SER A 131 -13.02 -7.62 12.09
CA SER A 131 -11.96 -6.85 11.45
C SER A 131 -11.89 -5.54 12.20
N ILE A 132 -11.06 -5.49 13.25
CA ILE A 132 -10.90 -4.30 14.07
C ILE A 132 -10.07 -3.41 13.16
N THR A 133 -10.78 -2.57 12.38
CA THR A 133 -10.13 -1.51 11.64
C THR A 133 -9.36 -0.69 12.64
N ASN A 134 -8.04 -0.72 12.52
CA ASN A 134 -7.18 -0.13 13.52
C ASN A 134 -6.65 1.25 13.12
N HIS A 135 -6.68 1.55 11.82
CA HIS A 135 -6.41 2.88 11.31
C HIS A 135 -7.10 3.10 9.96
N GLU A 136 -7.22 4.37 9.58
CA GLU A 136 -7.68 4.76 8.25
C GLU A 136 -6.73 5.77 7.62
N ILE A 137 -6.56 5.64 6.30
CA ILE A 137 -5.83 6.60 5.47
C ILE A 137 -6.85 7.42 4.71
N HIS A 138 -6.71 8.74 4.80
CA HIS A 138 -7.49 9.70 4.07
C HIS A 138 -6.60 10.45 3.08
N ILE A 139 -6.89 10.31 1.80
CA ILE A 139 -6.22 11.02 0.70
C ILE A 139 -7.21 12.04 0.16
N SER A 140 -6.81 13.30 0.09
CA SER A 140 -7.70 14.38 -0.32
C SER A 140 -6.99 15.42 -1.17
N LYS A 141 -7.76 16.23 -1.90
CA LYS A 141 -7.20 17.40 -2.60
C LYS A 141 -7.22 18.61 -1.68
N PRO A 142 -6.20 19.48 -1.74
CA PRO A 142 -6.24 20.79 -1.07
C PRO A 142 -7.42 21.65 -1.54
N SER A 143 -7.83 21.50 -2.81
CA SER A 143 -9.02 22.14 -3.39
C SER A 143 -10.23 21.21 -3.31
N ARG A 144 -11.38 21.74 -2.89
CA ARG A 144 -12.67 21.01 -2.86
C ARG A 144 -13.26 20.67 -4.24
N ARG A 145 -12.62 21.09 -5.35
CA ARG A 145 -13.11 20.86 -6.72
C ARG A 145 -12.21 19.88 -7.47
N GLY A 146 -12.83 18.81 -8.00
CA GLY A 146 -12.27 17.96 -9.04
C GLY A 146 -12.05 16.51 -8.62
N ILE A 147 -12.33 15.59 -9.54
CA ILE A 147 -12.26 14.14 -9.36
C ILE A 147 -10.83 13.68 -9.02
N MET A 148 -10.69 12.82 -8.02
CA MET A 148 -9.40 12.20 -7.67
C MET A 148 -9.05 11.09 -8.67
N LYS A 149 -7.76 10.96 -8.98
CA LYS A 149 -7.28 9.95 -9.93
C LYS A 149 -6.84 8.70 -9.17
N LEU A 150 -7.38 7.55 -9.55
CA LEU A 150 -7.03 6.25 -8.94
C LEU A 150 -5.54 5.95 -9.02
N ASP A 151 -4.87 6.25 -10.14
CA ASP A 151 -3.41 6.07 -10.29
C ASP A 151 -2.62 6.86 -9.24
N SER A 152 -2.99 8.11 -8.99
CA SER A 152 -2.35 8.96 -7.98
C SER A 152 -2.62 8.47 -6.55
N ILE A 153 -3.84 8.00 -6.29
CA ILE A 153 -4.22 7.38 -5.01
C ILE A 153 -3.37 6.12 -4.77
N SER A 154 -3.31 5.23 -5.76
CA SER A 154 -2.63 3.94 -5.66
C SER A 154 -1.15 4.11 -5.38
N LYS A 155 -0.51 5.08 -6.05
CA LYS A 155 0.90 5.44 -5.82
C LYS A 155 1.16 5.90 -4.38
N ILE A 156 0.31 6.76 -3.82
CA ILE A 156 0.47 7.20 -2.43
C ILE A 156 0.34 6.03 -1.47
N LEU A 157 -0.63 5.13 -1.70
CA LEU A 157 -0.81 3.93 -0.87
C LEU A 157 0.38 2.96 -0.99
N GLU A 158 0.94 2.78 -2.18
CA GLU A 158 2.14 1.96 -2.40
C GLU A 158 3.37 2.54 -1.67
N GLY A 159 3.55 3.87 -1.76
CA GLY A 159 4.58 4.58 -1.01
C GLY A 159 4.41 4.45 0.50
N TRP A 160 3.17 4.58 0.99
CA TRP A 160 2.86 4.37 2.41
C TRP A 160 3.11 2.92 2.85
N SER A 161 2.70 1.94 2.05
CA SER A 161 2.95 0.51 2.34
C SER A 161 4.45 0.24 2.47
N SER A 162 5.26 0.79 1.56
CA SER A 162 6.72 0.65 1.61
C SER A 162 7.32 1.28 2.87
N LEU A 163 6.78 2.43 3.29
CA LEU A 163 7.20 3.13 4.50
C LEU A 163 6.76 2.37 5.77
N TYR A 164 5.56 1.77 5.76
CA TYR A 164 5.08 0.93 6.84
C TYR A 164 5.94 -0.32 7.03
N ASP A 165 6.33 -0.99 5.94
CA ASP A 165 7.24 -2.13 5.98
C ASP A 165 8.61 -1.75 6.59
N GLU A 166 9.07 -0.53 6.32
CA GLU A 166 10.29 0.02 6.91
C GLU A 166 10.15 0.23 8.44
N PHE A 167 8.98 0.68 8.91
CA PHE A 167 8.69 0.78 10.35
C PHE A 167 8.67 -0.60 11.02
N VAL A 168 7.98 -1.56 10.43
CA VAL A 168 7.91 -2.96 10.88
C VAL A 168 9.31 -3.57 10.99
N ARG A 169 10.15 -3.33 9.99
CA ARG A 169 11.56 -3.77 9.97
C ARG A 169 12.36 -3.17 11.13
N THR A 170 12.14 -1.89 11.43
CA THR A 170 12.88 -1.16 12.47
C THR A 170 12.66 -1.76 13.86
N ILE A 171 11.45 -2.23 14.15
CA ILE A 171 11.09 -2.88 15.42
C ILE A 171 11.16 -4.41 15.38
N ASN A 172 11.61 -4.99 14.25
CA ASN A 172 11.86 -6.42 14.07
C ASN A 172 10.65 -7.32 14.40
N ILE A 173 9.47 -6.95 13.89
CA ILE A 173 8.26 -7.77 13.96
C ILE A 173 7.83 -8.22 12.55
N SER A 174 6.85 -9.11 12.47
CA SER A 174 6.19 -9.48 11.22
C SER A 174 4.78 -8.90 11.24
N ASP A 175 4.51 -7.93 10.38
CA ASP A 175 3.18 -7.35 10.22
C ASP A 175 2.94 -6.95 8.76
N ARG A 176 1.69 -6.69 8.39
CA ARG A 176 1.30 -6.25 7.04
C ARG A 176 0.03 -5.43 7.09
N LEU A 177 -0.09 -4.47 6.18
CA LEU A 177 -1.34 -3.74 5.97
C LEU A 177 -2.32 -4.59 5.14
N VAL A 178 -3.56 -4.67 5.61
CA VAL A 178 -4.67 -5.34 4.92
C VAL A 178 -5.80 -4.33 4.72
N PRO A 179 -6.28 -4.11 3.48
CA PRO A 179 -7.45 -3.28 3.23
C PRO A 179 -8.73 -3.95 3.71
N VAL A 180 -9.55 -3.21 4.45
CA VAL A 180 -10.87 -3.63 4.96
C VAL A 180 -11.97 -3.12 4.02
N ASP A 181 -12.08 -1.79 3.90
CA ASP A 181 -13.01 -1.13 2.97
C ASP A 181 -12.40 0.15 2.36
N ALA A 182 -13.00 0.63 1.27
CA ALA A 182 -12.66 1.91 0.67
C ALA A 182 -13.92 2.68 0.29
N ARG A 183 -13.93 4.00 0.54
CA ARG A 183 -15.10 4.86 0.30
C ARG A 183 -14.80 5.94 -0.74
N PRO A 184 -15.66 6.12 -1.76
CA PRO A 184 -15.48 7.17 -2.77
C PRO A 184 -15.78 8.57 -2.20
N GLY A 185 -15.14 9.59 -2.76
CA GLY A 185 -15.19 10.97 -2.26
C GLY A 185 -13.77 11.51 -2.03
N SER A 186 -13.55 12.22 -0.93
CA SER A 186 -12.20 12.29 -0.38
C SER A 186 -11.84 10.86 0.02
N PHE A 187 -10.86 10.26 -0.67
CA PHE A 187 -10.69 8.82 -0.69
C PHE A 187 -10.22 8.30 0.67
N ILE A 188 -11.04 7.47 1.31
CA ILE A 188 -10.73 6.89 2.62
C ILE A 188 -10.55 5.38 2.43
N VAL A 189 -9.45 4.85 2.95
CA VAL A 189 -9.21 3.39 3.05
C VAL A 189 -9.08 3.04 4.52
N ARG A 190 -9.88 2.05 4.93
CA ARG A 190 -9.79 1.44 6.24
C ARG A 190 -8.85 0.26 6.18
N LEU A 191 -7.93 0.20 7.15
CA LEU A 191 -6.86 -0.77 7.18
C LEU A 191 -6.86 -1.55 8.49
N GLU A 192 -6.32 -2.75 8.40
CA GLU A 192 -6.01 -3.63 9.51
C GLU A 192 -4.55 -4.07 9.43
N SER A 193 -3.96 -4.31 10.60
CA SER A 193 -2.66 -4.97 10.78
C SER A 193 -2.65 -5.67 12.15
N ASN A 194 -1.91 -6.77 12.26
CA ASN A 194 -1.99 -7.62 13.46
C ASN A 194 -1.29 -7.01 14.68
N HIS A 195 -0.39 -6.07 14.46
CA HIS A 195 0.47 -5.48 15.50
C HIS A 195 0.53 -3.96 15.39
N TYR A 196 -0.54 -3.32 14.93
CA TYR A 196 -0.61 -1.87 14.76
C TYR A 196 -0.25 -1.11 16.04
N GLU A 197 -0.64 -1.63 17.21
CA GLU A 197 -0.31 -1.04 18.52
C GLU A 197 1.20 -0.95 18.81
N LYS A 198 2.01 -1.81 18.17
CA LYS A 198 3.47 -1.78 18.27
C LYS A 198 4.11 -0.89 17.22
N VAL A 199 3.46 -0.72 16.06
CA VAL A 199 3.95 0.11 14.96
C VAL A 199 3.56 1.58 15.17
N SER A 200 2.40 1.87 15.76
CA SER A 200 1.87 3.22 15.96
C SER A 200 2.85 4.17 16.65
N PRO A 201 3.57 3.78 17.73
CA PRO A 201 4.56 4.67 18.35
C PRO A 201 5.70 5.09 17.40
N VAL A 202 6.14 4.19 16.50
CA VAL A 202 7.16 4.51 15.49
C VAL A 202 6.62 5.49 14.46
N ILE A 203 5.35 5.34 14.09
CA ILE A 203 4.64 6.27 13.20
C ILE A 203 4.51 7.64 13.86
N ASP A 204 4.13 7.69 15.15
CA ASP A 204 4.02 8.93 15.93
C ASP A 204 5.36 9.66 16.00
N ASP A 205 6.44 8.95 16.34
CA ASP A 205 7.79 9.49 16.36
C ASP A 205 8.20 10.00 14.98
N PHE A 206 7.91 9.24 13.91
CA PHE A 206 8.22 9.62 12.54
C PHE A 206 7.54 10.94 12.14
N PHE A 207 6.22 11.07 12.35
CA PHE A 207 5.51 12.31 12.05
C PHE A 207 5.90 13.46 12.99
N GLY A 208 6.29 13.15 14.23
CA GLY A 208 6.92 14.09 15.15
C GLY A 208 8.22 14.66 14.59
N VAL A 209 9.08 13.82 14.02
CA VAL A 209 10.32 14.25 13.35
C VAL A 209 10.03 15.14 12.15
N LEU A 210 9.06 14.77 11.30
CA LEU A 210 8.68 15.55 10.12
C LEU A 210 8.15 16.97 10.45
N THR A 211 7.59 17.13 11.64
CA THR A 211 7.04 18.40 12.15
C THR A 211 8.01 19.16 13.06
N SER A 212 9.10 18.52 13.50
CA SER A 212 10.13 19.11 14.34
C SER A 212 11.00 20.15 13.60
N SER A 213 11.71 20.98 14.36
CA SER A 213 12.72 21.92 13.84
C SER A 213 14.15 21.38 13.91
N GLU A 214 14.34 20.10 14.26
CA GLU A 214 15.64 19.45 14.32
C GLU A 214 16.06 18.92 12.94
N ASP A 215 17.32 18.50 12.80
CA ASP A 215 17.82 17.89 11.56
C ASP A 215 17.09 16.57 11.28
N ILE A 216 16.08 16.64 10.41
CA ILE A 216 15.22 15.53 10.01
C ILE A 216 16.07 14.34 9.51
N HIS A 217 17.11 14.60 8.73
CA HIS A 217 17.94 13.55 8.15
C HIS A 217 18.67 12.76 9.25
N THR A 218 19.36 13.45 10.14
CA THR A 218 20.11 12.81 11.24
C THR A 218 19.19 12.03 12.18
N THR A 219 18.01 12.58 12.49
CA THR A 219 17.04 11.91 13.36
C THR A 219 16.44 10.65 12.72
N LEU A 220 16.06 10.68 11.44
CA LEU A 220 15.59 9.49 10.72
C LEU A 220 16.65 8.37 10.70
N LEU A 221 17.93 8.73 10.51
CA LEU A 221 19.02 7.75 10.55
C LEU A 221 19.19 7.13 11.94
N SER A 222 19.03 7.90 13.01
CA SER A 222 19.07 7.41 14.39
C SER A 222 17.92 6.44 14.71
N MET A 223 16.76 6.68 14.10
CA MET A 223 15.61 5.79 14.14
C MET A 223 15.79 4.55 13.25
N LYS A 224 16.89 4.46 12.49
CA LYS A 224 17.18 3.39 11.52
C LYS A 224 16.19 3.30 10.36
N ILE A 225 15.48 4.39 10.07
CA ILE A 225 14.55 4.50 8.94
C ILE A 225 15.35 4.87 7.70
N ASP A 226 15.14 4.14 6.60
CA ASP A 226 15.74 4.46 5.31
C ASP A 226 15.18 5.76 4.70
N VAL A 227 16.01 6.80 4.67
CA VAL A 227 15.67 8.12 4.12
C VAL A 227 15.24 8.04 2.65
N ASP A 228 15.73 7.07 1.88
CA ASP A 228 15.32 6.89 0.49
C ASP A 228 13.83 6.52 0.36
N VAL A 229 13.33 5.63 1.24
CA VAL A 229 11.92 5.22 1.28
C VAL A 229 11.04 6.42 1.68
N VAL A 230 11.50 7.22 2.64
CA VAL A 230 10.83 8.45 3.05
C VAL A 230 10.73 9.45 1.90
N LYS A 231 11.84 9.73 1.20
CA LYS A 231 11.85 10.63 0.03
C LYS A 231 10.93 10.13 -1.09
N GLU A 232 10.88 8.82 -1.32
CA GLU A 232 9.98 8.23 -2.31
C GLU A 232 8.52 8.51 -1.94
N PHE A 233 8.11 8.20 -0.71
CA PHE A 233 6.76 8.53 -0.22
C PHE A 233 6.45 10.02 -0.34
N LEU A 234 7.34 10.90 0.14
CA LEU A 234 7.16 12.35 0.05
C LEU A 234 7.01 12.80 -1.41
N SER A 235 7.84 12.28 -2.33
CA SER A 235 7.76 12.62 -3.75
C SER A 235 6.42 12.21 -4.36
N LEU A 236 5.88 11.05 -4.00
CA LEU A 236 4.56 10.59 -4.46
C LEU A 236 3.42 11.49 -3.97
N VAL A 237 3.51 11.99 -2.73
CA VAL A 237 2.57 12.98 -2.20
C VAL A 237 2.68 14.32 -2.95
N VAL A 238 3.90 14.79 -3.24
CA VAL A 238 4.14 16.03 -4.01
C VAL A 238 3.59 15.91 -5.44
N ASP A 239 3.94 14.83 -6.15
CA ASP A 239 3.61 14.62 -7.55
C ASP A 239 2.12 14.39 -7.78
N SER A 240 1.45 13.68 -6.86
CA SER A 240 -0.01 13.49 -6.89
C SER A 240 -0.78 14.78 -6.62
N SER A 241 -0.15 15.76 -5.97
CA SER A 241 -0.77 17.00 -5.48
C SER A 241 -1.94 16.77 -4.51
N TYR A 242 -1.89 15.68 -3.75
CA TYR A 242 -2.87 15.33 -2.72
C TYR A 242 -2.26 15.52 -1.33
N ASP A 243 -3.14 15.69 -0.34
CA ASP A 243 -2.80 15.65 1.07
C ASP A 243 -3.04 14.24 1.60
N PHE A 244 -2.14 13.79 2.46
CA PHE A 244 -2.20 12.50 3.14
C PHE A 244 -2.56 12.73 4.62
N LYS A 245 -3.46 11.90 5.14
CA LYS A 245 -3.78 11.86 6.57
C LYS A 245 -3.93 10.42 7.03
N LEU A 246 -3.31 10.09 8.15
CA LEU A 246 -3.47 8.81 8.85
C LEU A 246 -4.22 9.06 10.15
N THR A 247 -5.28 8.29 10.42
CA THR A 247 -6.06 8.38 11.65
C THR A 247 -6.06 7.03 12.35
N PRO A 248 -5.36 6.89 13.50
CA PRO A 248 -5.52 5.72 14.36
C PRO A 248 -6.96 5.62 14.89
N LEU A 249 -7.48 4.40 15.01
CA LEU A 249 -8.84 4.13 15.49
C LEU A 249 -8.88 3.39 16.84
N ILE A 250 -7.75 2.91 17.36
CA ILE A 250 -7.72 2.05 18.56
C ILE A 250 -7.49 2.85 19.87
N ASP A 251 -6.86 4.01 19.83
CA ASP A 251 -6.21 4.61 21.00
C ASP A 251 -6.47 6.11 21.23
N GLY A 252 -7.38 6.72 20.48
CA GLY A 252 -7.64 8.16 20.60
C GLY A 252 -6.43 9.02 20.23
N SER A 253 -5.41 8.43 19.60
CA SER A 253 -4.22 9.12 19.10
C SER A 253 -4.61 10.14 18.05
N PHE A 254 -3.84 11.22 18.00
CA PHE A 254 -4.13 12.31 17.09
C PHE A 254 -3.86 11.88 15.64
N PRO A 255 -4.69 12.34 14.69
CA PRO A 255 -4.41 12.09 13.29
C PRO A 255 -3.12 12.75 12.84
N HIS A 256 -2.33 12.02 12.06
CA HIS A 256 -1.13 12.53 11.41
C HIS A 256 -1.49 13.09 10.05
N GLN A 257 -1.10 14.33 9.78
CA GLN A 257 -1.39 14.98 8.52
C GLN A 257 -0.11 15.44 7.83
N LEU A 258 -0.01 15.12 6.55
CA LEU A 258 1.05 15.56 5.65
C LEU A 258 0.41 16.25 4.45
N SER A 259 0.45 17.58 4.46
CA SER A 259 0.04 18.36 3.30
C SER A 259 1.10 18.31 2.20
N LYS A 260 0.68 18.58 0.96
CA LYS A 260 1.61 18.75 -0.17
C LYS A 260 2.75 19.74 0.16
N SER A 261 2.41 20.91 0.70
CA SER A 261 3.40 21.96 0.99
C SER A 261 4.39 21.56 2.08
N ALA A 262 3.93 20.81 3.09
CA ALA A 262 4.81 20.24 4.11
C ALA A 262 5.74 19.19 3.49
N ALA A 263 5.20 18.29 2.66
CA ALA A 263 5.99 17.27 1.96
C ALA A 263 7.06 17.89 1.04
N GLU A 264 6.72 18.95 0.29
CA GLU A 264 7.68 19.68 -0.56
C GLU A 264 8.83 20.29 0.26
N ARG A 265 8.51 20.92 1.39
CA ARG A 265 9.50 21.52 2.29
C ARG A 265 10.46 20.45 2.83
N ILE A 266 9.91 19.38 3.41
CA ILE A 266 10.69 18.29 4.01
C ILE A 266 11.54 17.59 2.94
N LEU A 267 10.96 17.31 1.77
CA LEU A 267 11.68 16.69 0.66
C LEU A 267 12.85 17.56 0.19
N THR A 268 12.68 18.88 0.15
CA THR A 268 13.75 19.82 -0.19
C THR A 268 14.85 19.80 0.86
N GLU A 269 14.49 19.79 2.14
CA GLU A 269 15.43 19.69 3.26
C GLU A 269 16.26 18.40 3.19
N LEU A 270 15.60 17.24 3.03
CA LEU A 270 16.26 15.93 2.88
C LEU A 270 17.16 15.87 1.65
N LYS A 271 16.74 16.45 0.52
CA LYS A 271 17.60 16.52 -0.69
C LYS A 271 18.80 17.44 -0.49
N THR A 272 18.67 18.48 0.33
CA THR A 272 19.75 19.44 0.59
C THR A 272 20.76 18.86 1.58
N SER A 273 20.34 18.09 2.59
CA SER A 273 21.24 17.38 3.49
C SER A 273 22.00 16.25 2.78
N GLU A 274 21.43 15.64 1.74
CA GLU A 274 22.12 14.66 0.88
C GLU A 274 23.24 15.23 0.00
N LEU A 275 23.33 16.55 -0.16
CA LEU A 275 24.54 17.15 -0.76
C LEU A 275 25.78 16.90 0.12
N THR A 276 25.58 16.50 1.39
CA THR A 276 26.65 16.24 2.37
C THR A 276 26.69 14.78 2.84
N TYR A 277 25.54 14.08 2.83
CA TYR A 277 25.41 12.72 3.37
C TYR A 277 24.86 11.70 2.36
N LEU A 278 25.33 10.45 2.45
CA LEU A 278 24.98 9.34 1.56
C LEU A 278 24.44 8.17 2.39
N SER A 279 23.31 7.58 1.97
CA SER A 279 22.77 6.36 2.60
C SER A 279 23.76 5.20 2.49
N SER A 280 23.92 4.43 3.57
CA SER A 280 24.80 3.25 3.56
C SER A 280 24.36 2.21 2.54
N LEU A 281 23.11 2.20 2.09
CA LEU A 281 22.64 1.32 1.03
C LEU A 281 23.20 1.72 -0.33
N ARG A 282 23.56 2.98 -0.56
CA ARG A 282 24.12 3.43 -1.85
C ARG A 282 25.60 3.06 -2.04
N VAL A 283 26.28 2.61 -0.98
CA VAL A 283 27.70 2.24 -1.03
C VAL A 283 27.86 0.78 -1.49
N PRO A 284 28.55 0.50 -2.61
CA PRO A 284 28.77 -0.87 -3.07
C PRO A 284 29.58 -1.69 -2.06
N GLN A 285 29.30 -3.00 -1.99
CA GLN A 285 29.98 -3.92 -1.07
C GLN A 285 30.83 -4.99 -1.78
N ALA A 286 30.71 -5.11 -3.10
CA ALA A 286 31.44 -6.08 -3.92
C ALA A 286 32.72 -5.45 -4.48
N ASP A 287 33.88 -5.89 -4.00
CA ASP A 287 35.20 -5.41 -4.41
C ASP A 287 35.66 -5.92 -5.78
N ASP A 288 35.27 -7.14 -6.14
CA ASP A 288 35.56 -7.74 -7.45
C ASP A 288 34.59 -7.22 -8.53
N LEU A 289 35.03 -6.18 -9.25
CA LEU A 289 34.28 -5.56 -10.33
C LEU A 289 34.04 -6.52 -11.51
N LYS A 290 34.96 -7.47 -11.76
CA LYS A 290 34.81 -8.44 -12.85
C LYS A 290 33.61 -9.36 -12.58
N ARG A 291 33.44 -9.81 -11.33
CA ARG A 291 32.25 -10.56 -10.94
C ARG A 291 30.96 -9.76 -11.00
N VAL A 292 31.01 -8.45 -10.73
CA VAL A 292 29.84 -7.58 -11.00
C VAL A 292 29.49 -7.61 -12.48
N PHE A 293 30.49 -7.60 -13.37
CA PHE A 293 30.27 -7.69 -14.81
C PHE A 293 29.71 -9.05 -15.23
N ASP A 294 30.21 -10.14 -14.66
CA ASP A 294 29.68 -11.48 -14.91
C ASP A 294 28.19 -11.58 -14.55
N VAL A 295 27.77 -10.97 -13.43
CA VAL A 295 26.36 -10.87 -13.04
C VAL A 295 25.54 -10.11 -14.07
N VAL A 296 26.02 -8.96 -14.54
CA VAL A 296 25.30 -8.16 -15.56
C VAL A 296 25.21 -8.92 -16.87
N ILE A 297 26.28 -9.60 -17.30
CA ILE A 297 26.30 -10.42 -18.52
C ILE A 297 25.30 -11.57 -18.41
N ALA A 298 25.30 -12.32 -17.31
CA ALA A 298 24.35 -13.39 -17.07
C ALA A 298 22.90 -12.88 -17.15
N LYS A 299 22.59 -11.78 -16.44
CA LYS A 299 21.25 -11.15 -16.50
C LYS A 299 20.88 -10.66 -17.89
N SER A 300 21.83 -10.09 -18.64
CA SER A 300 21.59 -9.63 -20.02
C SER A 300 21.25 -10.77 -21.00
N ASN A 301 21.67 -12.00 -20.67
CA ASN A 301 21.36 -13.22 -21.39
C ASN A 301 20.16 -13.98 -20.79
N PHE A 302 19.39 -13.33 -19.90
CA PHE A 302 18.24 -13.92 -19.19
C PHE A 302 18.60 -15.16 -18.35
N GLN A 303 19.86 -15.26 -17.92
CA GLN A 303 20.30 -16.35 -17.06
C GLN A 303 19.99 -16.05 -15.59
N GLU A 304 19.70 -17.11 -14.84
CA GLU A 304 19.53 -17.02 -13.40
C GLU A 304 20.89 -16.81 -12.72
N VAL A 305 20.92 -15.86 -11.78
CA VAL A 305 22.09 -15.56 -10.97
C VAL A 305 21.82 -16.02 -9.56
N ASN A 306 22.49 -17.10 -9.16
CA ASN A 306 22.36 -17.72 -7.85
C ASN A 306 23.73 -18.25 -7.38
N GLU A 307 23.75 -18.86 -6.19
CA GLU A 307 24.97 -19.37 -5.56
C GLU A 307 25.66 -20.47 -6.38
N PHE A 308 24.89 -21.28 -7.10
CA PHE A 308 25.39 -22.36 -7.95
C PHE A 308 25.98 -21.81 -9.26
N THR A 309 25.30 -20.85 -9.89
CA THR A 309 25.76 -20.30 -11.18
C THR A 309 27.00 -19.43 -11.04
N LEU A 310 27.18 -18.77 -9.89
CA LEU A 310 28.35 -17.93 -9.61
C LEU A 310 29.43 -18.62 -8.77
N GLY A 311 29.16 -19.79 -8.19
CA GLY A 311 30.12 -20.51 -7.32
C GLY A 311 30.50 -19.72 -6.05
N ILE A 312 29.54 -19.00 -5.46
CA ILE A 312 29.73 -18.14 -4.29
C ILE A 312 28.57 -18.28 -3.31
N THR A 313 28.73 -17.78 -2.09
CA THR A 313 27.65 -17.81 -1.08
C THR A 313 26.46 -16.93 -1.49
N SER A 314 25.23 -17.32 -1.11
CA SER A 314 24.01 -16.50 -1.29
C SER A 314 24.17 -15.05 -0.82
N ARG A 315 24.87 -14.80 0.29
CA ARG A 315 25.16 -13.45 0.79
C ARG A 315 26.02 -12.64 -0.19
N GLN A 316 27.01 -13.28 -0.82
CA GLN A 316 27.84 -12.62 -1.82
C GLN A 316 27.06 -12.35 -3.10
N VAL A 317 26.16 -13.25 -3.52
CA VAL A 317 25.25 -13.02 -4.66
C VAL A 317 24.48 -11.72 -4.47
N ALA A 318 23.89 -11.50 -3.28
CA ALA A 318 23.17 -10.28 -2.96
C ALA A 318 24.04 -9.02 -3.09
N TYR A 319 25.33 -9.09 -2.72
CA TYR A 319 26.26 -7.97 -2.87
C TYR A 319 26.61 -7.64 -4.33
N TYR A 320 26.75 -8.65 -5.19
CA TYR A 320 27.02 -8.41 -6.60
C TYR A 320 25.78 -7.89 -7.34
N LEU A 321 24.58 -8.43 -7.04
CA LEU A 321 23.32 -7.89 -7.57
C LEU A 321 23.12 -6.43 -7.14
N HIS A 322 23.39 -6.14 -5.86
CA HIS A 322 23.35 -4.78 -5.34
C HIS A 322 24.32 -3.85 -6.07
N ALA A 323 25.59 -4.24 -6.24
CA ALA A 323 26.58 -3.44 -6.96
C ALA A 323 26.17 -3.20 -8.43
N ALA A 324 25.58 -4.20 -9.10
CA ALA A 324 25.07 -4.05 -10.46
C ALA A 324 23.88 -3.07 -10.53
N ARG A 325 23.03 -3.01 -9.50
CA ARG A 325 21.98 -1.98 -9.35
C ARG A 325 22.57 -0.60 -9.09
N THR A 326 23.60 -0.48 -8.24
CA THR A 326 24.30 0.80 -7.99
C THR A 326 24.91 1.37 -9.27
N LEU A 327 25.45 0.50 -10.14
CA LEU A 327 25.92 0.89 -11.47
C LEU A 327 24.77 1.07 -12.49
N GLY A 328 23.51 0.92 -12.09
CA GLY A 328 22.33 1.13 -12.94
C GLY A 328 22.19 0.14 -14.10
N TYR A 329 22.84 -1.02 -14.02
CA TYR A 329 22.68 -2.08 -15.03
C TYR A 329 21.48 -2.98 -14.76
N LEU A 330 21.05 -3.04 -13.50
CA LEU A 330 19.85 -3.76 -13.08
C LEU A 330 18.85 -2.78 -12.44
N ASP A 331 17.56 -3.08 -12.58
CA ASP A 331 16.48 -2.38 -11.88
C ASP A 331 16.27 -2.92 -10.44
N ARG A 332 15.26 -2.38 -9.74
CA ARG A 332 14.90 -2.79 -8.38
C ARG A 332 14.51 -4.28 -8.29
N SER A 333 13.98 -4.83 -9.38
CA SER A 333 13.56 -6.24 -9.52
C SER A 333 14.69 -7.17 -9.99
N ASN A 334 15.94 -6.69 -10.04
CA ASN A 334 17.11 -7.42 -10.55
C ASN A 334 17.01 -7.85 -12.02
N GLN A 335 16.22 -7.13 -12.81
CA GLN A 335 16.13 -7.31 -14.25
C GLN A 335 17.10 -6.36 -14.96
N PRO A 336 17.69 -6.77 -16.10
CA PRO A 336 18.60 -5.92 -16.84
C PRO A 336 17.88 -4.69 -17.41
N THR A 337 18.43 -3.51 -17.16
CA THR A 337 18.00 -2.27 -17.82
C THR A 337 18.46 -2.26 -19.28
N SER A 338 18.04 -1.29 -20.10
CA SER A 338 18.59 -1.10 -21.45
C SER A 338 20.12 -0.98 -21.44
N ALA A 339 20.69 -0.33 -20.41
CA ALA A 339 22.13 -0.26 -20.23
C ALA A 339 22.74 -1.62 -19.89
N GLY A 340 22.09 -2.43 -19.05
CA GLY A 340 22.52 -3.80 -18.75
C GLY A 340 22.46 -4.72 -19.97
N MET A 341 21.41 -4.61 -20.79
CA MET A 341 21.28 -5.35 -22.05
C MET A 341 22.38 -4.97 -23.05
N GLN A 342 22.71 -3.69 -23.15
CA GLN A 342 23.83 -3.24 -23.99
C GLN A 342 25.18 -3.70 -23.44
N PHE A 343 25.35 -3.69 -22.12
CA PHE A 343 26.59 -4.09 -21.45
C PHE A 343 27.04 -5.51 -21.82
N GLY A 344 26.09 -6.45 -21.95
CA GLY A 344 26.36 -7.81 -22.40
C GLY A 344 27.06 -7.89 -23.77
N LYS A 345 26.81 -6.91 -24.64
CA LYS A 345 27.35 -6.85 -26.01
C LYS A 345 28.69 -6.11 -26.13
N LEU A 346 29.10 -5.41 -25.07
CA LEU A 346 30.34 -4.64 -25.06
C LEU A 346 31.57 -5.54 -24.89
N ASP A 347 32.71 -5.10 -25.42
CA ASP A 347 34.01 -5.72 -25.09
C ASP A 347 34.50 -5.31 -23.68
N GLU A 348 35.59 -5.92 -23.21
CA GLU A 348 36.10 -5.68 -21.84
C GLU A 348 36.46 -4.21 -21.56
N ASN A 349 37.09 -3.52 -22.52
CA ASN A 349 37.46 -2.11 -22.35
C ASN A 349 36.23 -1.20 -22.35
N GLN A 350 35.27 -1.48 -23.23
CA GLN A 350 34.00 -0.76 -23.30
C GLN A 350 33.16 -0.97 -22.03
N ARG A 351 33.15 -2.19 -21.48
CA ARG A 351 32.48 -2.50 -20.20
C ARG A 351 33.07 -1.68 -19.06
N LEU A 352 34.39 -1.63 -18.98
CA LEU A 352 35.07 -0.89 -17.92
C LEU A 352 34.86 0.63 -18.04
N LYS A 353 34.88 1.19 -19.27
CA LYS A 353 34.47 2.57 -19.57
C LYS A 353 33.03 2.86 -19.15
N SER A 354 32.11 1.96 -19.51
CA SER A 354 30.71 2.08 -19.14
C SER A 354 30.53 2.11 -17.62
N ALA A 355 31.21 1.20 -16.90
CA ALA A 355 31.10 1.12 -15.45
C ALA A 355 31.69 2.35 -14.75
N ALA A 356 32.82 2.88 -15.24
CA ALA A 356 33.42 4.10 -14.70
C ALA A 356 32.47 5.30 -14.84
N MET A 357 31.90 5.51 -16.03
CA MET A 357 30.93 6.58 -16.28
C MET A 357 29.68 6.46 -15.40
N ARG A 358 29.17 5.24 -15.24
CA ARG A 358 27.97 4.99 -14.42
C ARG A 358 28.24 5.13 -12.93
N PHE A 359 29.42 4.71 -12.46
CA PHE A 359 29.84 4.94 -11.09
C PHE A 359 30.00 6.45 -10.83
N GLN A 360 30.64 7.19 -11.72
CA GLN A 360 30.78 8.64 -11.63
C GLN A 360 29.42 9.35 -11.50
N SER A 361 28.40 8.88 -12.23
CA SER A 361 27.04 9.43 -12.16
C SER A 361 26.15 8.83 -11.07
N SER A 362 26.64 7.85 -10.29
CA SER A 362 25.89 7.26 -9.18
C SER A 362 25.94 8.15 -7.94
N ASP A 363 24.97 8.03 -7.04
CA ASP A 363 24.93 8.78 -5.77
C ASP A 363 26.27 8.66 -5.03
N CYS A 364 26.78 7.43 -4.87
CA CYS A 364 28.05 7.20 -4.16
C CYS A 364 29.26 7.83 -4.86
N GLY A 365 29.35 7.71 -6.19
CA GLY A 365 30.47 8.27 -6.93
C GLY A 365 30.44 9.80 -6.96
N TRP A 366 29.27 10.38 -7.22
CA TRP A 366 29.09 11.83 -7.25
C TRP A 366 29.34 12.48 -5.89
N THR A 367 28.83 11.90 -4.79
CA THR A 367 29.11 12.42 -3.45
C THR A 367 30.61 12.34 -3.12
N TRP A 368 31.30 11.28 -3.52
CA TRP A 368 32.75 11.15 -3.27
C TRP A 368 33.57 12.17 -4.09
N ILE A 369 33.20 12.41 -5.35
CA ILE A 369 33.81 13.47 -6.19
C ILE A 369 33.58 14.84 -5.55
N SER A 370 32.35 15.11 -5.11
CA SER A 370 31.96 16.40 -4.50
C SER A 370 32.69 16.63 -3.17
N TRP A 371 32.76 15.60 -2.32
CA TRP A 371 33.53 15.62 -1.06
C TRP A 371 35.02 15.91 -1.32
N ALA A 372 35.58 15.33 -2.40
CA ALA A 372 36.95 15.61 -2.82
C ALA A 372 37.13 16.99 -3.50
N SER A 373 36.07 17.81 -3.60
CA SER A 373 36.06 19.08 -4.35
C SER A 373 36.49 18.93 -5.83
N GLY A 374 36.23 17.76 -6.42
CA GLY A 374 36.58 17.40 -7.78
C GLY A 374 35.44 17.60 -8.79
N LYS A 375 35.70 17.24 -10.06
CA LYS A 375 34.71 17.21 -11.14
C LYS A 375 34.51 15.80 -11.71
N THR A 376 35.51 14.94 -11.59
CA THR A 376 35.53 13.59 -12.15
C THR A 376 36.17 12.60 -11.16
N LEU A 377 36.10 11.30 -11.46
CA LEU A 377 36.78 10.26 -10.67
C LEU A 377 38.30 10.45 -10.61
N ALA A 378 38.91 11.14 -11.58
CA ALA A 378 40.35 11.42 -11.60
C ALA A 378 40.78 12.32 -10.41
N ASP A 379 39.89 13.22 -9.99
CA ASP A 379 40.14 14.22 -8.94
C ASP A 379 40.09 13.64 -7.51
N ILE A 380 39.56 12.43 -7.33
CA ILE A 380 39.45 11.79 -6.01
C ILE A 380 40.83 11.38 -5.50
N PRO A 381 41.28 11.76 -4.29
CA PRO A 381 42.56 11.32 -3.76
C PRO A 381 42.63 9.79 -3.57
N ASN A 382 43.75 9.17 -3.96
CA ASN A 382 43.94 7.73 -3.80
C ASN A 382 43.89 7.34 -2.32
N GLY A 383 43.12 6.30 -1.98
CA GLY A 383 43.01 5.80 -0.61
C GLY A 383 41.95 6.49 0.25
N SER A 384 41.40 7.63 -0.20
CA SER A 384 40.48 8.49 0.59
C SER A 384 39.11 7.89 0.90
N ALA A 385 38.82 6.68 0.43
CA ALA A 385 37.49 6.09 0.57
C ALA A 385 37.08 5.88 2.03
N PHE A 386 38.03 5.72 2.97
CA PHE A 386 37.67 5.52 4.37
C PHE A 386 37.23 6.83 5.01
N GLU A 387 38.00 7.91 4.82
CA GLU A 387 37.68 9.25 5.28
C GLU A 387 36.35 9.73 4.70
N PHE A 388 36.17 9.58 3.38
CA PHE A 388 34.90 9.85 2.70
C PHE A 388 33.71 9.12 3.35
N LEU A 389 33.85 7.82 3.64
CA LEU A 389 32.76 7.06 4.27
C LEU A 389 32.49 7.49 5.71
N GLN A 390 33.51 7.95 6.46
CA GLN A 390 33.31 8.46 7.82
C GLN A 390 32.58 9.80 7.81
N ASP A 391 32.91 10.67 6.86
CA ASP A 391 32.34 12.02 6.78
C ASP A 391 30.93 12.01 6.19
N CYS A 392 30.72 11.23 5.12
CA CYS A 392 29.48 11.25 4.35
C CYS A 392 28.52 10.10 4.69
N VAL A 393 28.93 9.05 5.40
CA VAL A 393 28.05 7.88 5.66
C VAL A 393 27.98 7.57 7.17
N PRO A 394 27.35 8.45 7.98
CA PRO A 394 27.39 8.35 9.45
C PRO A 394 26.72 7.08 10.00
N THR A 395 25.86 6.41 9.23
CA THR A 395 25.24 5.13 9.62
C THR A 395 26.16 3.92 9.53
N LEU A 396 27.30 4.02 8.83
CA LEU A 396 28.25 2.92 8.76
C LEU A 396 29.10 2.87 10.03
N ASN A 397 28.99 1.77 10.77
CA ASN A 397 29.98 1.49 11.80
C ASN A 397 31.41 1.40 11.21
N VAL A 398 32.40 1.69 12.06
CA VAL A 398 33.81 1.82 11.64
C VAL A 398 34.34 0.56 10.93
N SER A 399 33.94 -0.63 11.37
CA SER A 399 34.39 -1.89 10.77
C SER A 399 33.78 -2.10 9.37
N THR A 400 32.52 -1.73 9.16
CA THR A 400 31.84 -1.80 7.86
C THR A 400 32.35 -0.74 6.91
N ALA A 401 32.56 0.50 7.40
CA ALA A 401 33.19 1.57 6.63
C ALA A 401 34.57 1.14 6.11
N ARG A 402 35.40 0.51 6.97
CA ARG A 402 36.72 -0.02 6.57
C ARG A 402 36.64 -1.15 5.55
N ARG A 403 35.61 -1.99 5.60
CA ARG A 403 35.40 -3.04 4.60
C ARG A 403 35.00 -2.44 3.26
N ARG A 404 34.02 -1.53 3.24
CA ARG A 404 33.52 -0.89 2.01
C ARG A 404 34.53 0.08 1.39
N SER A 405 35.38 0.72 2.19
CA SER A 405 36.46 1.58 1.67
C SER A 405 37.46 0.80 0.81
N LYS A 406 37.71 -0.48 1.14
CA LYS A 406 38.54 -1.36 0.29
C LYS A 406 37.89 -1.60 -1.07
N THR A 407 36.58 -1.88 -1.09
CA THR A 407 35.80 -2.01 -2.32
C THR A 407 35.89 -0.76 -3.18
N LEU A 408 35.60 0.41 -2.60
CA LEU A 408 35.64 1.69 -3.31
C LEU A 408 37.03 2.02 -3.85
N ASN A 409 38.09 1.84 -3.04
CA ASN A 409 39.46 2.05 -3.50
C ASN A 409 39.88 1.05 -4.60
N SER A 410 39.38 -0.19 -4.56
CA SER A 410 39.59 -1.17 -5.63
C SER A 410 38.99 -0.69 -6.96
N TRP A 411 37.73 -0.24 -6.91
CA TRP A 411 37.03 0.29 -8.09
C TRP A 411 37.70 1.55 -8.63
N LEU A 412 38.07 2.50 -7.76
CA LEU A 412 38.73 3.75 -8.16
C LEU A 412 40.04 3.48 -8.92
N LYS A 413 40.85 2.49 -8.48
CA LYS A 413 42.07 2.09 -9.19
C LYS A 413 41.82 1.61 -10.61
N LEU A 414 40.69 0.94 -10.85
CA LEU A 414 40.30 0.47 -12.17
C LEU A 414 39.69 1.57 -13.04
N PHE A 415 38.96 2.51 -12.43
CA PHE A 415 38.26 3.57 -13.16
C PHE A 415 39.14 4.76 -13.54
N LYS A 416 40.06 5.19 -12.67
CA LYS A 416 40.90 6.36 -12.91
C LYS A 416 41.64 6.37 -14.25
N PRO A 417 42.32 5.28 -14.66
CA PRO A 417 43.08 5.27 -15.92
C PRO A 417 42.23 5.44 -17.19
N ILE A 418 40.90 5.45 -17.04
CA ILE A 418 39.93 5.41 -18.14
C ILE A 418 39.14 6.72 -18.23
N THR A 419 39.12 7.48 -17.14
CA THR A 419 38.44 8.78 -17.01
C THR A 419 39.38 9.97 -17.18
N GLU A 420 40.70 9.72 -17.22
CA GLU A 420 41.70 10.66 -17.78
C GLU A 420 41.56 10.74 -19.30
#